data_AF-A0A6P0G9K5-F1
#
_entry.id   AF-A0A6P0G9K5-F1
#
_cell.length_a   1.000
_cell.length_b   1.000
_cell.length_c   1.000
_cell.angle_alpha   90.00
_cell.angle_beta   90.00
_cell.angle_gamma   90.00
#
_symmetry.space_group_name_H-M   'P 1'
#
loop_
_entity.id
_entity.type
_entity.pdbx_description
1 polymer ?
#
loop_
_entity_poly.entity_id
_entity_poly.type
_entity_poly.pdbx_seq_one_letter_code
_entity_poly.pdbx_strand_id
1 'polypeptide(L)'
;MRLAVKVLLGWFALFGLVIGLWQAVLPASFYADFPGMGHHWVSPDGPYNEHLLRDVGLGNLAVGTVALVALLTGVVWLARAVGLAVVVVNLPHQLYHQVHVSVLPTVTDQVLQSISLAVVSLAAVALVVLASRLPAAASTAPQSGSRAPAPTHL
;
A
#
# COMPACT_ATOMS: atom_id res chain seq x y z
N MET A 1 15.38 -2.77 11.14
CA MET A 1 14.19 -3.47 10.59
C MET A 1 12.87 -2.83 11.00
N ARG A 2 12.56 -2.68 12.30
CA ARG A 2 11.29 -2.05 12.73
C ARG A 2 11.09 -0.62 12.22
N LEU A 3 12.13 0.22 12.27
CA LEU A 3 12.07 1.58 11.71
C LEU A 3 11.77 1.57 10.21
N ALA A 4 12.47 0.72 9.44
CA ALA A 4 12.23 0.60 7.99
C ALA A 4 10.79 0.17 7.67
N VAL A 5 10.22 -0.78 8.41
CA VAL A 5 8.80 -1.16 8.28
C VAL A 5 7.88 0.03 8.58
N LYS A 6 8.14 0.80 9.64
CA LYS A 6 7.36 2.00 9.96
C LYS A 6 7.44 3.06 8.86
N VAL A 7 8.64 3.30 8.31
CA VAL A 7 8.85 4.25 7.20
C VAL A 7 8.07 3.80 5.97
N LEU A 8 8.17 2.52 5.58
CA LEU A 8 7.43 1.97 4.44
C LEU A 8 5.91 2.03 4.64
N LEU A 9 5.42 1.69 5.84
CA LEU A 9 4.00 1.81 6.17
C LEU A 9 3.53 3.27 6.13
N GLY A 10 4.34 4.20 6.65
CA GLY A 10 4.06 5.64 6.57
C GLY A 10 4.01 6.14 5.13
N TRP A 11 4.95 5.69 4.29
CA TRP A 11 4.96 5.98 2.85
C TRP A 11 3.68 5.50 2.16
N PHE A 12 3.31 4.22 2.33
CA PHE A 12 2.10 3.67 1.72
C PHE A 12 0.80 4.27 2.28
N ALA A 13 0.77 4.60 3.57
CA ALA A 13 -0.34 5.31 4.19
C ALA A 13 -0.49 6.70 3.57
N LEU A 14 0.58 7.50 3.54
CA LEU A 14 0.55 8.84 2.96
C LEU A 14 0.14 8.80 1.50
N PHE A 15 0.76 7.94 0.70
CA PHE A 15 0.46 7.80 -0.72
C PHE A 15 -0.98 7.36 -0.95
N GLY A 16 -1.43 6.27 -0.30
CA GLY A 16 -2.79 5.76 -0.47
C GLY A 16 -3.87 6.74 -0.02
N LEU A 17 -3.62 7.51 1.04
CA LEU A 17 -4.55 8.52 1.53
C LEU A 17 -4.59 9.75 0.62
N VAL A 18 -3.44 10.30 0.21
CA VAL A 18 -3.38 11.49 -0.63
C VAL A 18 -3.90 11.19 -2.03
N ILE A 19 -3.40 10.14 -2.67
CA ILE A 19 -3.80 9.76 -4.03
C ILE A 19 -5.22 9.24 -4.06
N GLY A 20 -5.60 8.38 -3.11
CA GLY A 20 -6.96 7.86 -3.00
C GLY A 20 -7.98 8.98 -2.78
N LEU A 21 -7.68 9.97 -1.95
CA LEU A 21 -8.55 11.12 -1.75
C LEU A 21 -8.64 12.01 -2.99
N TRP A 22 -7.52 12.25 -3.69
CA TRP A 22 -7.52 13.03 -4.94
C TRP A 22 -8.42 12.35 -6.00
N GLN A 23 -8.26 11.04 -6.21
CA GLN A 23 -9.08 10.25 -7.11
C GLN A 23 -10.57 10.23 -6.69
N ALA A 24 -10.85 10.05 -5.40
CA ALA A 24 -12.21 9.91 -4.92
C ALA A 24 -12.99 11.23 -4.88
N VAL A 25 -12.33 12.36 -4.59
CA VAL A 25 -12.99 13.66 -4.36
C VAL A 25 -12.86 14.60 -5.56
N LEU A 26 -11.72 14.59 -6.22
CA LEU A 26 -11.40 15.47 -7.36
C LEU A 26 -10.97 14.64 -8.59
N PRO A 27 -11.79 13.68 -9.06
CA PRO A 27 -11.40 12.73 -10.11
C PRO A 27 -11.02 13.41 -11.44
N ALA A 28 -11.73 14.48 -11.83
CA ALA A 28 -11.42 15.19 -13.07
C ALA A 28 -10.02 15.85 -13.03
N SER A 29 -9.63 16.43 -11.89
CA SER A 29 -8.29 16.98 -11.70
C SER A 29 -7.24 15.86 -11.62
N PHE A 30 -7.52 14.74 -10.95
CA PHE A 30 -6.57 13.62 -10.95
C PHE A 30 -6.32 13.10 -12.37
N TYR A 31 -7.38 12.90 -13.15
CA TYR A 31 -7.29 12.43 -14.53
C TYR A 31 -6.48 13.40 -15.40
N ALA A 32 -6.75 14.70 -15.29
CA ALA A 32 -6.09 15.72 -16.08
C ALA A 32 -4.65 15.95 -15.63
N ASP A 33 -4.38 16.00 -14.33
CA ASP A 33 -3.17 16.64 -13.80
C ASP A 33 -2.20 15.67 -13.11
N PHE A 34 -2.54 14.41 -12.86
CA PHE A 34 -1.60 13.48 -12.19
C PHE A 34 -0.36 13.23 -13.07
N PRO A 35 0.86 13.25 -12.51
CA PRO A 35 1.25 13.36 -11.08
C PRO A 35 1.43 14.79 -10.55
N GLY A 36 1.11 15.80 -11.35
CA GLY A 36 1.32 17.22 -11.08
C GLY A 36 2.52 17.76 -11.84
N MET A 37 2.92 19.00 -11.51
CA MET A 37 4.13 19.65 -12.07
C MET A 37 4.16 19.73 -13.61
N GLY A 38 2.99 19.77 -14.25
CA GLY A 38 2.85 19.84 -15.72
C GLY A 38 2.96 18.49 -16.44
N HIS A 39 2.97 17.38 -15.69
CA HIS A 39 2.95 16.03 -16.24
C HIS A 39 1.53 15.46 -16.30
N HIS A 40 1.29 14.58 -17.29
CA HIS A 40 -0.03 14.00 -17.57
C HIS A 40 0.11 12.50 -17.80
N TRP A 41 -0.04 11.70 -16.75
CA TRP A 41 0.23 10.25 -16.80
C TRP A 41 -1.03 9.38 -16.85
N VAL A 42 -2.21 9.98 -16.68
CA VAL A 42 -3.50 9.25 -16.69
C VAL A 42 -4.28 9.52 -17.97
N SER A 43 -4.48 10.80 -18.33
CA SER A 43 -5.27 11.19 -19.51
C SER A 43 -4.81 10.63 -20.86
N PRO A 44 -3.52 10.29 -21.10
CA PRO A 44 -3.13 9.65 -22.35
C PRO A 44 -3.63 8.20 -22.50
N ASP A 45 -4.00 7.55 -21.40
CA ASP A 45 -4.25 6.10 -21.34
C ASP A 45 -5.75 5.74 -21.40
N GLY A 46 -6.50 6.48 -22.22
CA GLY A 46 -7.91 6.23 -22.50
C GLY A 46 -8.87 7.29 -21.94
N PRO A 47 -10.17 7.19 -22.28
CA PRO A 47 -11.16 8.23 -21.96
C PRO A 47 -11.50 8.31 -20.46
N TYR A 48 -11.85 9.51 -20.00
CA TYR A 48 -12.29 9.75 -18.63
C TYR A 48 -13.56 8.96 -18.26
N ASN A 49 -13.51 8.26 -17.12
CA ASN A 49 -14.65 7.62 -16.49
C ASN A 49 -14.67 7.98 -15.01
N GLU A 50 -15.58 8.87 -14.61
CA GLU A 50 -15.65 9.37 -13.24
C GLU A 50 -15.88 8.26 -12.21
N HIS A 51 -16.81 7.36 -12.48
CA HIS A 51 -17.17 6.30 -11.55
C HIS A 51 -15.99 5.35 -11.31
N LEU A 52 -15.35 4.90 -12.39
CA LEU A 52 -14.18 4.03 -12.30
C LEU A 52 -13.03 4.69 -11.53
N LEU A 53 -12.76 5.97 -11.79
CA LEU A 53 -11.66 6.67 -11.13
C LEU A 53 -11.90 6.87 -9.63
N ARG A 54 -13.17 7.12 -9.25
CA ARG A 54 -13.58 7.16 -7.84
C ARG A 54 -13.43 5.80 -7.17
N ASP A 55 -13.85 4.71 -7.82
CA ASP A 55 -13.71 3.34 -7.28
C ASP A 55 -12.24 2.97 -7.04
N VAL A 56 -11.35 3.27 -7.99
CA VAL A 56 -9.91 3.10 -7.83
C VAL A 56 -9.39 3.95 -6.65
N GLY A 57 -9.86 5.20 -6.55
CA GLY A 57 -9.54 6.09 -5.45
C GLY A 57 -9.94 5.54 -4.07
N LEU A 58 -11.16 5.04 -3.95
CA LEU A 58 -11.66 4.41 -2.73
C LEU A 58 -10.86 3.14 -2.37
N GLY A 59 -10.46 2.35 -3.37
CA GLY A 59 -9.56 1.21 -3.18
C GLY A 59 -8.19 1.63 -2.61
N ASN A 60 -7.56 2.66 -3.18
CA ASN A 60 -6.31 3.22 -2.69
C ASN A 60 -6.44 3.80 -1.28
N LEU A 61 -7.55 4.50 -1.00
CA LEU A 61 -7.86 5.05 0.31
C LEU A 61 -8.02 3.94 1.36
N ALA A 62 -8.67 2.84 1.01
CA ALA A 62 -8.83 1.67 1.89
C ALA A 62 -7.46 1.06 2.23
N VAL A 63 -6.60 0.82 1.23
CA VAL A 63 -5.24 0.29 1.46
C VAL A 63 -4.41 1.24 2.31
N GLY A 64 -4.44 2.54 2.01
CA GLY A 64 -3.76 3.58 2.80
C GLY A 64 -4.24 3.65 4.25
N THR A 65 -5.55 3.46 4.48
CA THR A 65 -6.15 3.40 5.81
C THR A 65 -5.64 2.19 6.60
N VAL A 66 -5.59 1.01 5.99
CA VAL A 66 -5.05 -0.20 6.66
C VAL A 66 -3.56 -0.04 6.93
N ALA A 67 -2.80 0.58 6.02
CA ALA A 67 -1.38 0.92 6.23
C ALA A 67 -1.19 1.86 7.43
N LEU A 68 -2.05 2.88 7.57
CA LEU A 68 -2.05 3.77 8.72
C LEU A 68 -2.37 3.02 10.03
N VAL A 69 -3.38 2.15 10.02
CA VAL A 69 -3.71 1.32 11.20
C VAL A 69 -2.54 0.40 11.56
N ALA A 70 -1.90 -0.24 10.58
CA ALA A 70 -0.71 -1.06 10.81
C ALA A 70 0.44 -0.25 11.42
N LEU A 71 0.66 0.99 10.95
CA LEU A 71 1.67 1.90 11.47
C LEU A 71 1.41 2.28 12.93
N LEU A 72 0.16 2.66 13.25
CA LEU A 72 -0.24 3.14 14.58
C LEU A 72 -0.29 2.02 15.61
N THR A 73 -0.73 0.82 15.22
CA THR A 73 -0.88 -0.32 16.13
C THR A 73 0.39 -1.15 16.26
N GLY A 74 1.26 -1.14 15.25
CA GLY A 74 2.46 -1.99 15.22
C GLY A 74 2.17 -3.48 15.06
N VAL A 75 0.94 -3.88 14.75
CA VAL A 75 0.55 -5.28 14.55
C VAL A 75 1.23 -5.84 13.31
N VAL A 76 2.15 -6.79 13.50
CA VAL A 76 3.00 -7.35 12.45
C VAL A 76 2.19 -8.00 11.33
N TRP A 77 1.09 -8.66 11.65
CA TRP A 77 0.21 -9.26 10.64
C TRP A 77 -0.48 -8.24 9.75
N LEU A 78 -0.86 -7.07 10.29
CA LEU A 78 -1.38 -5.97 9.47
C LEU A 78 -0.30 -5.44 8.52
N ALA A 79 0.94 -5.28 9.00
CA ALA A 79 2.04 -4.84 8.15
C ALA A 79 2.33 -5.81 6.99
N ARG A 80 2.24 -7.13 7.26
CA ARG A 80 2.38 -8.18 6.22
C ARG A 80 1.22 -8.13 5.23
N ALA A 81 -0.02 -8.02 5.72
CA ALA A 81 -1.21 -7.93 4.88
C ALA A 81 -1.18 -6.69 3.98
N VAL A 82 -0.78 -5.53 4.52
CA VAL A 82 -0.56 -4.31 3.73
C VAL A 82 0.49 -4.54 2.66
N GLY A 83 1.66 -5.10 3.03
CA GLY A 83 2.72 -5.44 2.08
C GLY A 83 2.22 -6.31 0.92
N LEU A 84 1.47 -7.37 1.22
CA LEU A 84 0.90 -8.24 0.18
C LEU A 84 -0.13 -7.51 -0.69
N ALA A 85 -1.03 -6.73 -0.09
CA ALA A 85 -2.02 -5.95 -0.83
C ALA A 85 -1.36 -4.94 -1.78
N VAL A 86 -0.34 -4.21 -1.32
CA VAL A 86 0.36 -3.26 -2.20
C VAL A 86 1.19 -3.95 -3.27
N VAL A 87 1.71 -5.17 -3.06
CA VAL A 87 2.33 -5.97 -4.12
C VAL A 87 1.31 -6.36 -5.18
N VAL A 88 0.13 -6.85 -4.76
CA VAL A 88 -0.97 -7.25 -5.66
C VAL A 88 -1.45 -6.10 -6.54
N VAL A 89 -1.49 -4.87 -6.01
CA VAL A 89 -1.87 -3.69 -6.79
C VAL A 89 -0.72 -3.20 -7.67
N ASN A 90 0.48 -2.99 -7.11
CA ASN A 90 1.54 -2.25 -7.79
C ASN A 90 2.30 -3.06 -8.83
N LEU A 91 2.53 -4.36 -8.63
CA LEU A 91 3.27 -5.15 -9.62
C LEU A 91 2.51 -5.29 -10.94
N PRO A 92 1.23 -5.72 -10.96
CA PRO A 92 0.47 -5.78 -12.21
C PRO A 92 0.32 -4.41 -12.86
N HIS A 93 0.09 -3.36 -12.06
CA HIS A 93 -0.03 -1.99 -12.56
C HIS A 93 1.28 -1.49 -13.20
N GLN A 94 2.43 -1.75 -12.58
CA GLN A 94 3.73 -1.46 -13.17
C GLN A 94 3.92 -2.22 -14.49
N LEU A 95 3.65 -3.52 -14.52
CA LEU A 95 3.81 -4.33 -15.72
C LEU A 95 2.95 -3.80 -16.88
N TYR A 96 1.71 -3.41 -16.60
CA TYR A 96 0.85 -2.77 -17.58
C TYR A 96 1.48 -1.51 -18.16
N HIS A 97 1.95 -0.58 -17.33
CA HIS A 97 2.58 0.66 -17.79
C HIS A 97 3.92 0.43 -18.50
N GLN A 98 4.69 -0.61 -18.15
CA GLN A 98 5.90 -0.95 -18.89
C GLN A 98 5.58 -1.42 -20.32
N VAL A 99 4.51 -2.19 -20.48
CA VAL A 99 4.04 -2.66 -21.80
C VAL A 99 3.44 -1.51 -22.63
N HIS A 100 2.79 -0.55 -21.98
CA HIS A 100 2.10 0.57 -22.63
C HIS A 100 2.84 1.91 -22.52
N VAL A 101 4.13 1.90 -22.16
CA VAL A 101 4.87 3.13 -21.82
C VAL A 101 4.84 4.18 -22.95
N SER A 102 4.72 3.72 -24.20
CA SER A 102 4.63 4.57 -25.40
C SER A 102 3.37 5.43 -25.50
N VAL A 103 2.34 5.21 -24.66
CA VAL A 103 1.17 6.11 -24.59
C VAL A 103 1.53 7.49 -24.04
N LEU A 104 2.63 7.59 -23.28
CA LEU A 104 3.08 8.85 -22.72
C LEU A 104 3.76 9.74 -23.78
N PRO A 105 3.47 11.06 -23.79
CA PRO A 105 3.83 11.95 -24.88
C PRO A 105 5.32 12.28 -24.96
N THR A 106 6.06 12.15 -23.85
CA THR A 106 7.49 12.51 -23.79
C THR A 106 8.35 11.39 -23.23
N VAL A 107 9.60 11.29 -23.69
CA VAL A 107 10.59 10.35 -23.15
C VAL A 107 10.83 10.59 -21.65
N THR A 108 10.80 11.87 -21.23
CA THR A 108 10.94 12.23 -19.82
C THR A 108 9.81 11.62 -18.99
N ASP A 109 8.56 11.71 -19.43
CA ASP A 109 7.42 11.07 -18.76
C ASP A 109 7.57 9.55 -18.70
N GLN A 110 7.99 8.94 -19.81
CA GLN A 110 8.21 7.49 -19.89
C GLN A 110 9.22 7.01 -18.84
N VAL A 111 10.34 7.72 -18.70
CA VAL A 111 11.40 7.41 -17.74
C VAL A 111 10.93 7.67 -16.30
N LEU A 112 10.34 8.84 -16.04
CA LEU A 112 9.90 9.22 -14.70
C LEU A 112 8.78 8.31 -14.18
N GLN A 113 7.78 7.98 -15.00
CA GLN A 113 6.72 7.05 -14.63
C GLN A 113 7.30 5.65 -14.37
N SER A 114 8.17 5.15 -15.24
CA SER A 114 8.80 3.84 -15.09
C SER A 114 9.61 3.70 -13.80
N ILE A 115 10.45 4.70 -13.50
CA ILE A 115 11.24 4.71 -12.26
C ILE A 115 10.32 4.82 -11.04
N SER A 116 9.31 5.70 -11.09
CA SER A 116 8.37 5.88 -9.98
C SER A 116 7.64 4.59 -9.64
N LEU A 117 7.10 3.89 -10.65
CA LEU A 117 6.42 2.61 -10.49
C LEU A 117 7.37 1.52 -9.97
N ALA A 118 8.60 1.46 -10.49
CA ALA A 118 9.61 0.52 -10.00
C ALA A 118 9.95 0.75 -8.53
N VAL A 119 10.11 2.01 -8.10
CA VAL A 119 10.38 2.35 -6.69
C VAL A 119 9.22 1.91 -5.79
N VAL A 120 7.97 2.15 -6.20
CA VAL A 120 6.79 1.76 -5.40
C VAL A 120 6.69 0.24 -5.29
N SER A 121 6.89 -0.50 -6.37
CA SER A 121 6.88 -1.98 -6.36
C SER A 121 8.01 -2.56 -5.51
N LEU A 122 9.22 -2.01 -5.61
CA LEU A 122 10.35 -2.44 -4.79
C LEU A 122 10.10 -2.14 -3.30
N ALA A 123 9.50 -0.98 -2.98
CA ALA A 123 9.10 -0.64 -1.62
C ALA A 123 8.03 -1.61 -1.08
N ALA A 124 7.09 -2.03 -1.92
CA ALA A 124 6.05 -3.02 -1.58
C ALA A 124 6.67 -4.38 -1.24
N VAL A 125 7.56 -4.88 -2.11
CA VAL A 125 8.30 -6.13 -1.87
C VAL A 125 9.17 -6.01 -0.62
N ALA A 126 9.86 -4.89 -0.43
CA ALA A 126 10.67 -4.64 0.76
C ALA A 126 9.81 -4.67 2.05
N LEU A 127 8.61 -4.09 2.03
CA LEU A 127 7.69 -4.14 3.16
C LEU A 127 7.32 -5.59 3.52
N VAL A 128 6.97 -6.42 2.53
CA VAL A 128 6.69 -7.84 2.74
C VAL A 128 7.88 -8.56 3.36
N VAL A 129 9.07 -8.42 2.77
CA VAL A 129 10.29 -9.10 3.23
C VAL A 129 10.66 -8.67 4.65
N LEU A 130 10.66 -7.37 4.93
CA LEU A 130 11.06 -6.83 6.22
C LEU A 130 10.03 -7.12 7.33
N ALA A 131 8.72 -7.04 7.03
CA ALA A 131 7.67 -7.36 7.99
C ALA A 131 7.58 -8.86 8.28
N SER A 132 7.89 -9.73 7.31
CA SER A 132 7.91 -11.18 7.49
C SER A 132 9.02 -11.65 8.44
N ARG A 133 10.11 -10.88 8.52
CA ARG A 133 11.23 -11.14 9.44
C ARG A 133 11.00 -10.60 10.86
N LEU A 134 9.91 -9.86 11.12
CA LEU A 134 9.55 -9.43 12.48
C LEU A 134 8.79 -10.57 13.19
N PRO A 135 9.02 -10.79 14.50
CA PRO A 135 8.23 -11.75 15.28
C PRO A 135 6.77 -11.30 15.34
N ALA A 136 5.84 -12.19 14.96
CA ALA A 136 4.45 -12.02 15.38
C ALA A 136 4.41 -12.23 16.89
N ALA A 137 3.79 -11.32 17.65
CA ALA A 137 3.62 -11.53 19.08
C ALA A 137 3.00 -12.92 19.31
N ALA A 138 3.63 -13.74 20.13
CA ALA A 138 3.05 -15.03 20.50
C ALA A 138 1.72 -14.71 21.18
N SER A 139 0.61 -15.26 20.67
CA SER A 139 -0.63 -15.31 21.43
C SER A 139 -0.27 -15.96 22.76
N THR A 140 -0.24 -15.18 23.84
CA THR A 140 -0.21 -15.72 25.19
C THR A 140 -1.51 -16.49 25.35
N ALA A 141 -1.51 -17.77 24.95
CA ALA A 141 -2.53 -18.71 25.38
C ALA A 141 -2.59 -18.57 26.91
N PRO A 142 -3.78 -18.46 27.51
CA PRO A 142 -3.90 -18.49 28.95
C PRO A 142 -3.17 -19.75 29.41
N GLN A 143 -2.14 -19.61 30.24
CA GLN A 143 -1.62 -20.76 30.97
C GLN A 143 -2.82 -21.30 31.74
N SER A 144 -3.39 -22.41 31.27
CA SER A 144 -4.39 -23.16 32.02
C SER A 144 -3.75 -23.45 33.37
N GLY A 145 -4.22 -22.72 34.39
CA GLY A 145 -3.57 -22.68 35.68
C GLY A 145 -3.33 -24.10 36.17
N SER A 146 -2.11 -24.34 36.62
CA SER A 146 -1.80 -25.50 37.46
C SER A 146 -2.79 -25.48 38.62
N ARG A 147 -3.85 -26.28 38.52
CA ARG A 147 -4.76 -26.55 39.63
C ARG A 147 -3.90 -27.24 40.68
N ALA A 148 -3.51 -26.53 41.71
CA ALA A 148 -2.83 -27.11 42.86
C ALA A 148 -3.72 -28.26 43.40
N PRO A 149 -3.15 -29.42 43.77
CA PRO A 149 -3.94 -30.51 44.36
C PRO A 149 -4.59 -30.00 45.65
N ALA A 150 -5.90 -30.26 45.80
CA ALA A 150 -6.61 -29.94 47.03
C ALA A 150 -5.99 -30.68 48.23
N PRO A 151 -5.81 -30.04 49.39
CA PRO A 151 -5.30 -30.72 50.57
C PRO A 151 -6.31 -31.77 51.03
N THR A 152 -5.88 -33.02 51.09
CA THR A 152 -6.59 -34.11 51.76
C THR A 152 -6.58 -33.85 53.26
N HIS A 153 -7.73 -33.53 53.82
CA HIS A 153 -7.95 -33.58 55.27
C HIS A 153 -8.18 -35.03 55.69
N LEU A 154 -7.35 -35.50 56.63
CA LEU A 154 -7.54 -36.70 57.45
C LEU A 154 -8.62 -36.44 58.51
#